data_AF-M6RFK8-F1
#
_entry.id   AF-M6RFK8-F1
#
_cell.length_a   1.000
_cell.length_b   1.000
_cell.length_c   1.000
_cell.angle_alpha   90.00
_cell.angle_beta   90.00
_cell.angle_gamma   90.00
#
_symmetry.space_group_name_H-M   'P 1'
#
loop_
_entity.id
_entity.type
_entity.pdbx_description
1 polymer ?
#
loop_
_entity_poly.entity_id
_entity_poly.type
_entity_poly.pdbx_seq_one_letter_code
_entity_poly.pdbx_strand_id
1 'polypeptide(L)'
;MIGIKITSNCFVAAKESYEFEILAEKYKDSIRKTGESHEIVIFVSEPGDFERFQSEAFNLDIFSNRKLFIIKSGLEFFKPISTGKGKNNESLQKQFSNFPDSIQLLIHYNHWEVPNKVLQIFGGKANLIKTKNFYPNETRGGLLQACKEIGVQLDEDAIDEFLHKIPPSMGAYLQSLSKLKLYLSKKFLPNKI
;
A
#
# COMPACT_ATOMS: atom_id res chain seq x y z
N MET A 1 12.99 1.77 9.46
CA MET A 1 11.76 0.95 9.47
C MET A 1 10.57 1.88 9.68
N ILE A 2 9.62 1.91 8.74
CA ILE A 2 8.36 2.65 8.95
C ILE A 2 7.57 1.84 9.98
N GLY A 3 7.46 2.34 11.21
CA GLY A 3 6.58 1.75 12.22
C GLY A 3 5.13 1.91 11.75
N ILE A 4 4.50 0.83 11.31
CA ILE A 4 3.09 0.86 10.90
C ILE A 4 2.26 0.82 12.18
N LYS A 5 1.75 1.97 12.60
CA LYS A 5 0.65 2.00 13.56
C LYS A 5 -0.60 1.51 12.83
N ILE A 6 -1.06 0.31 13.19
CA ILE A 6 -2.29 -0.25 12.65
C ILE A 6 -3.44 0.63 13.12
N THR A 7 -4.06 1.30 12.17
CA THR A 7 -5.28 2.08 12.37
C THR A 7 -6.34 1.52 11.44
N SER A 8 -7.62 1.68 11.81
CA SER A 8 -8.76 1.14 11.06
C SER A 8 -8.79 1.64 9.61
N ASN A 9 -8.29 2.85 9.36
CA ASN A 9 -8.16 3.43 8.02
C ASN A 9 -6.73 3.85 7.73
N CYS A 10 -6.07 3.20 6.78
CA CYS A 10 -4.69 3.49 6.39
C CYS A 10 -4.58 3.76 4.88
N PHE A 11 -4.13 4.96 4.56
CA PHE A 11 -3.73 5.37 3.23
C PHE A 11 -2.23 5.21 3.08
N VAL A 12 -1.83 4.54 2.03
CA VAL A 12 -0.45 4.44 1.57
C VAL A 12 -0.35 5.22 0.27
N ALA A 13 0.20 6.44 0.35
CA ALA A 13 0.63 7.21 -0.79
C ALA A 13 2.01 6.69 -1.22
N ALA A 14 1.97 5.68 -2.07
CA ALA A 14 3.11 5.19 -2.82
C ALA A 14 2.79 5.36 -4.30
N LYS A 15 3.77 5.76 -5.11
CA LYS A 15 3.62 5.70 -6.57
C LYS A 15 3.82 4.26 -7.07
N GLU A 16 4.70 3.51 -6.42
CA GLU A 16 5.09 2.16 -6.79
C GLU A 16 4.31 1.11 -5.99
N SER A 17 3.58 0.24 -6.69
CA SER A 17 2.76 -0.80 -6.06
C SER A 17 3.57 -1.80 -5.23
N TYR A 18 4.86 -2.00 -5.54
CA TYR A 18 5.67 -3.00 -4.83
C TYR A 18 5.85 -2.66 -3.35
N GLU A 19 6.08 -1.38 -3.03
CA GLU A 19 6.20 -0.95 -1.64
C GLU A 19 4.87 -1.11 -0.90
N PHE A 20 3.77 -0.84 -1.59
CA PHE A 20 2.44 -1.11 -1.07
C PHE A 20 2.22 -2.60 -0.78
N GLU A 21 2.60 -3.52 -1.68
CA GLU A 21 2.43 -4.96 -1.45
C GLU A 21 3.19 -5.42 -0.20
N ILE A 22 4.43 -4.94 0.01
CA ILE A 22 5.20 -5.25 1.22
C ILE A 22 4.48 -4.75 2.47
N LEU A 23 3.97 -3.51 2.43
CA LEU A 23 3.22 -2.94 3.54
C LEU A 23 1.90 -3.71 3.77
N ALA A 24 1.23 -4.15 2.71
CA ALA A 24 0.01 -4.93 2.77
C ALA A 24 0.23 -6.31 3.38
N GLU A 25 1.33 -7.00 3.05
CA GLU A 25 1.70 -8.25 3.71
C GLU A 25 1.97 -8.04 5.20
N LYS A 26 2.75 -7.01 5.55
CA LYS A 26 3.01 -6.67 6.97
C LYS A 26 1.73 -6.33 7.73
N TYR A 27 0.80 -5.63 7.09
CA TYR A 27 -0.49 -5.29 7.66
C TYR A 27 -1.33 -6.56 7.90
N LYS A 28 -1.43 -7.44 6.89
CA LYS A 28 -2.10 -8.75 7.00
C LYS A 28 -1.50 -9.62 8.09
N ASP A 29 -0.18 -9.71 8.19
CA ASP A 29 0.50 -10.47 9.23
C ASP A 29 0.26 -9.92 10.63
N SER A 30 0.15 -8.59 10.75
CA SER A 30 -0.14 -7.96 12.04
C SER A 30 -1.58 -8.21 12.49
N ILE A 31 -2.54 -8.24 11.55
CA ILE A 31 -3.92 -8.67 11.84
C ILE A 31 -3.96 -10.13 12.25
N ARG A 32 -3.28 -11.02 11.51
CA ARG A 32 -3.25 -12.46 11.85
C ARG A 32 -2.76 -12.70 13.28
N LYS A 33 -1.83 -11.88 13.78
CA LYS A 33 -1.33 -11.95 15.15
C LYS A 33 -2.35 -11.55 16.22
N THR A 34 -3.42 -10.83 15.89
CA THR A 34 -4.50 -10.54 16.85
C THR A 34 -5.37 -11.77 17.13
N GLY A 35 -5.28 -12.81 16.29
CA GLY A 35 -6.11 -14.01 16.39
C GLY A 35 -7.52 -13.84 15.83
N GLU A 36 -7.86 -12.65 15.34
CA GLU A 36 -9.18 -12.37 14.76
C GLU A 36 -9.20 -12.75 13.26
N SER A 37 -10.17 -13.57 12.86
CA SER A 37 -10.38 -13.88 11.45
C SER A 37 -10.90 -12.65 10.70
N HIS A 38 -10.23 -12.32 9.59
CA HIS A 38 -10.65 -11.25 8.70
C HIS A 38 -10.90 -11.82 7.30
N GLU A 39 -12.06 -11.50 6.74
CA GLU A 39 -12.33 -11.69 5.32
C GLU A 39 -11.57 -10.61 4.53
N ILE A 40 -10.70 -11.02 3.61
CA ILE A 40 -9.90 -10.09 2.80
C ILE A 40 -10.59 -9.90 1.46
N VAL A 41 -10.96 -8.66 1.16
CA VAL A 41 -11.59 -8.28 -0.11
C VAL A 41 -10.69 -7.26 -0.82
N ILE A 42 -10.39 -7.51 -2.09
CA ILE A 42 -9.45 -6.69 -2.87
C ILE A 42 -10.21 -6.01 -4.01
N PHE A 43 -10.04 -4.68 -4.11
CA PHE A 43 -10.54 -3.87 -5.21
C PHE A 43 -9.38 -3.36 -6.07
N VAL A 44 -9.56 -3.40 -7.39
CA VAL A 44 -8.56 -2.94 -8.37
C VAL A 44 -9.03 -1.73 -9.19
N SER A 45 -10.17 -1.15 -8.77
CA SER A 45 -10.79 0.05 -9.36
C SER A 45 -11.45 -0.21 -10.71
N GLU A 46 -12.14 -1.34 -10.82
CA GLU A 46 -13.04 -1.61 -11.94
C GLU A 46 -14.31 -0.73 -11.85
N PRO A 47 -15.00 -0.49 -12.98
CA PRO A 47 -16.28 0.23 -12.95
C PRO A 47 -17.28 -0.45 -11.99
N GLY A 48 -17.82 0.31 -11.04
CA GLY A 48 -18.75 -0.21 -10.02
C GLY A 48 -18.09 -0.66 -8.70
N ASP A 49 -16.76 -0.74 -8.64
CA ASP A 49 -16.03 -1.15 -7.42
C ASP A 49 -16.29 -0.20 -6.25
N PHE A 50 -16.42 1.11 -6.51
CA PHE A 50 -16.65 2.11 -5.48
C PHE A 50 -18.05 1.95 -4.84
N GLU A 51 -19.07 1.69 -5.66
CA GLU A 51 -20.44 1.42 -5.21
C GLU A 51 -20.53 0.08 -4.48
N ARG A 52 -19.86 -0.96 -5.01
CA ARG A 52 -19.78 -2.27 -4.37
C ARG A 52 -19.11 -2.18 -3.00
N PHE A 53 -18.00 -1.48 -2.90
CA PHE A 53 -17.32 -1.24 -1.64
C PHE A 53 -18.21 -0.54 -0.62
N GLN A 54 -18.93 0.52 -1.02
CA GLN A 54 -19.89 1.18 -0.12
C GLN A 54 -20.96 0.21 0.37
N SER A 55 -21.54 -0.59 -0.54
CA SER A 55 -22.55 -1.57 -0.17
C SER A 55 -21.99 -2.60 0.82
N GLU A 56 -20.81 -3.17 0.55
CA GLU A 56 -20.19 -4.16 1.43
C GLU A 56 -19.72 -3.58 2.76
N ALA A 57 -19.30 -2.32 2.81
CA ALA A 57 -18.80 -1.68 4.02
C ALA A 57 -19.92 -1.21 4.94
N PHE A 58 -21.05 -0.73 4.39
CA PHE A 58 -22.10 -0.10 5.20
C PHE A 58 -23.35 -0.96 5.38
N ASN A 59 -23.48 -2.10 4.69
CA ASN A 59 -24.57 -3.06 4.86
C ASN A 59 -24.08 -4.39 5.48
N LEU A 60 -23.13 -4.32 6.43
CA LEU A 60 -22.65 -5.50 7.13
C LEU A 60 -23.69 -6.03 8.12
N ASP A 61 -23.89 -7.35 8.11
CA ASP A 61 -24.64 -8.05 9.15
C ASP A 61 -23.89 -7.92 10.49
N ILE A 62 -24.64 -7.86 11.59
CA ILE A 62 -24.15 -7.81 12.97
C ILE A 62 -23.25 -9.02 13.30
N PHE A 63 -23.45 -10.14 12.61
CA PHE A 63 -22.65 -11.37 12.76
C PHE A 63 -21.62 -11.56 11.65
N SER A 64 -21.41 -10.56 10.79
CA SER A 64 -20.41 -10.65 9.73
C SER A 64 -18.99 -10.74 10.31
N ASN A 65 -18.12 -11.47 9.60
CA ASN A 65 -16.70 -11.48 9.91
C ASN A 65 -16.14 -10.06 9.79
N ARG A 66 -15.09 -9.77 10.57
CA ARG A 66 -14.30 -8.56 10.36
C ARG A 66 -13.76 -8.56 8.93
N LYS A 67 -13.71 -7.39 8.29
CA LYS A 67 -13.25 -7.28 6.90
C LYS A 67 -11.97 -6.48 6.80
N LEU A 68 -11.07 -6.91 5.93
CA LEU A 68 -9.96 -6.11 5.43
C LEU A 68 -10.22 -5.80 3.97
N PHE A 69 -10.51 -4.54 3.67
CA PHE A 69 -10.57 -4.05 2.30
C PHE A 69 -9.19 -3.53 1.86
N ILE A 70 -8.70 -4.04 0.73
CA ILE A 70 -7.45 -3.59 0.10
C ILE A 70 -7.79 -2.97 -1.25
N ILE A 71 -7.51 -1.68 -1.41
CA ILE A 71 -7.75 -0.94 -2.66
C ILE A 71 -6.40 -0.70 -3.35
N LYS A 72 -6.15 -1.31 -4.52
CA LYS A 72 -4.84 -1.27 -5.20
C LYS A 72 -4.63 -0.10 -6.16
N SER A 73 -5.69 0.68 -6.45
CA SER A 73 -5.67 1.80 -7.41
C SER A 73 -6.52 2.97 -6.91
N GLY A 74 -6.18 3.47 -5.73
CA GLY A 74 -6.94 4.49 -4.98
C GLY A 74 -7.17 5.79 -5.74
N LEU A 75 -6.25 6.22 -6.60
CA LEU A 75 -6.44 7.42 -7.41
C LEU A 75 -7.70 7.32 -8.30
N GLU A 76 -7.83 6.21 -9.02
CA GLU A 76 -8.99 5.95 -9.88
C GLU A 76 -10.23 5.59 -9.05
N PHE A 77 -10.04 4.83 -7.96
CA PHE A 77 -11.12 4.43 -7.05
C PHE A 77 -11.85 5.64 -6.46
N PHE A 78 -11.09 6.64 -6.02
CA PHE A 78 -11.61 7.85 -5.36
C PHE A 78 -11.75 9.03 -6.33
N LYS A 79 -11.59 8.82 -7.64
CA LYS A 79 -11.77 9.85 -8.66
C LYS A 79 -13.11 10.58 -8.59
N PRO A 80 -14.26 9.91 -8.38
CA PRO A 80 -15.55 10.59 -8.25
C PRO A 80 -15.57 11.63 -7.12
N ILE A 81 -14.81 11.39 -6.04
CA ILE A 81 -14.70 12.27 -4.87
C ILE A 81 -13.70 13.41 -5.14
N SER A 82 -12.56 13.10 -5.76
CA SER A 82 -11.49 14.09 -5.99
C SER A 82 -11.87 15.13 -7.06
N THR A 83 -12.60 14.75 -8.12
CA THR A 83 -12.93 15.66 -9.25
C THR A 83 -14.19 16.50 -9.06
N GLY A 84 -14.94 16.33 -7.95
CA GLY A 84 -15.93 17.32 -7.50
C GLY A 84 -17.08 17.64 -8.45
N LYS A 85 -17.65 16.66 -9.16
CA LYS A 85 -18.95 16.80 -9.84
C LYS A 85 -20.13 16.16 -9.09
N GLY A 86 -19.90 15.54 -7.93
CA GLY A 86 -20.92 14.84 -7.15
C GLY A 86 -21.63 15.73 -6.13
N LYS A 87 -22.96 15.81 -6.19
CA LYS A 87 -23.84 16.47 -5.20
C LYS A 87 -23.86 15.80 -3.80
N ASN A 88 -23.02 14.78 -3.56
CA ASN A 88 -23.14 13.84 -2.43
C ASN A 88 -21.91 13.80 -1.48
N ASN A 89 -21.00 14.77 -1.53
CA ASN A 89 -19.82 14.73 -0.67
C ASN A 89 -20.16 14.82 0.83
N GLU A 90 -21.21 15.56 1.21
CA GLU A 90 -21.65 15.64 2.62
C GLU A 90 -22.29 14.34 3.12
N SER A 91 -23.08 13.66 2.29
CA SER A 91 -23.67 12.37 2.67
C SER A 91 -22.61 11.27 2.77
N LEU A 92 -21.66 11.24 1.83
CA LEU A 92 -20.49 10.37 1.90
C LEU A 92 -19.64 10.67 3.14
N GLN A 93 -19.37 11.94 3.43
CA GLN A 93 -18.61 12.30 4.62
C GLN A 93 -19.32 11.84 5.91
N LYS A 94 -20.65 11.96 6.00
CA LYS A 94 -21.42 11.43 7.15
C LYS A 94 -21.28 9.91 7.28
N GLN A 95 -21.37 9.18 6.17
CA GLN A 95 -21.23 7.72 6.17
C GLN A 95 -19.80 7.29 6.57
N PHE A 96 -18.79 7.86 5.93
CA PHE A 96 -17.39 7.49 6.15
C PHE A 96 -16.81 8.03 7.47
N SER A 97 -17.38 9.09 8.06
CA SER A 97 -16.99 9.53 9.41
C SER A 97 -17.39 8.51 10.49
N ASN A 98 -18.44 7.73 10.22
CA ASN A 98 -18.93 6.63 11.04
C ASN A 98 -18.53 5.27 10.42
N PHE A 99 -17.30 5.18 9.89
CA PHE A 99 -16.78 3.94 9.34
C PHE A 99 -16.80 2.82 10.40
N PRO A 100 -17.34 1.62 10.10
CA PRO A 100 -17.46 0.55 11.10
C PRO A 100 -16.11 0.09 11.64
N ASP A 101 -16.01 -0.08 12.97
CA ASP A 101 -14.78 -0.53 13.64
C ASP A 101 -14.41 -1.99 13.30
N SER A 102 -15.37 -2.78 12.82
CA SER A 102 -15.16 -4.15 12.32
C SER A 102 -14.45 -4.22 10.97
N ILE A 103 -14.22 -3.07 10.34
CA ILE A 103 -13.61 -2.97 9.03
C ILE A 103 -12.25 -2.28 9.13
N GLN A 104 -11.27 -2.90 8.49
CA GLN A 104 -9.97 -2.32 8.23
C GLN A 104 -9.85 -1.98 6.75
N LEU A 105 -9.27 -0.82 6.46
CA LEU A 105 -9.13 -0.30 5.12
C LEU A 105 -7.67 0.04 4.85
N LEU A 106 -7.12 -0.57 3.80
CA LEU A 106 -5.78 -0.32 3.31
C LEU A 106 -5.83 0.14 1.86
N ILE A 107 -5.37 1.37 1.60
CA ILE A 107 -5.48 2.01 0.28
C ILE A 107 -4.11 2.30 -0.30
N HIS A 108 -3.84 1.77 -1.49
CA HIS A 108 -2.75 2.23 -2.34
C HIS A 108 -3.25 3.40 -3.18
N TYR A 109 -2.87 4.64 -2.85
CA TYR A 109 -3.33 5.80 -3.61
C TYR A 109 -2.59 6.00 -4.95
N ASN A 110 -1.64 5.12 -5.28
CA ASN A 110 -0.88 5.06 -6.54
C ASN A 110 -0.43 6.43 -7.09
N HIS A 111 -0.12 7.36 -6.18
CA HIS A 111 0.23 8.75 -6.43
C HIS A 111 0.95 9.32 -5.18
N TRP A 112 1.78 10.34 -5.37
CA TRP A 112 2.60 10.94 -4.30
C TRP A 112 1.78 11.65 -3.22
N GLU A 113 0.64 12.17 -3.61
CA GLU A 113 -0.23 12.96 -2.76
C GLU A 113 -1.66 12.47 -2.86
N VAL A 114 -2.30 12.38 -1.69
CA VAL A 114 -3.73 12.15 -1.55
C VAL A 114 -4.41 13.50 -1.39
N PRO A 115 -5.36 13.88 -2.26
CA PRO A 115 -6.12 15.11 -2.12
C PRO A 115 -6.81 15.20 -0.77
N ASN A 116 -6.76 16.38 -0.14
CA ASN A 116 -7.40 16.60 1.17
C ASN A 116 -8.88 16.22 1.18
N LYS A 117 -9.60 16.42 0.06
CA LYS A 117 -11.01 16.00 -0.07
C LYS A 117 -11.21 14.50 0.16
N VAL A 118 -10.28 13.66 -0.31
CA VAL A 118 -10.33 12.19 -0.11
C VAL A 118 -10.00 11.83 1.34
N LEU A 119 -9.07 12.53 1.99
CA LEU A 119 -8.77 12.29 3.40
C LEU A 119 -9.90 12.77 4.32
N GLN A 120 -10.56 13.87 3.96
CA GLN A 120 -11.63 14.50 4.75
C GLN A 120 -12.91 13.67 4.84
N ILE A 121 -13.20 12.80 3.86
CA ILE A 121 -14.38 11.92 3.94
C ILE A 121 -14.27 10.93 5.12
N PHE A 122 -13.04 10.58 5.55
CA PHE A 122 -12.79 9.73 6.72
C PHE A 122 -12.77 10.52 8.05
N GLY A 123 -13.29 11.75 8.07
CA GLY A 123 -13.41 12.57 9.29
C GLY A 123 -12.07 12.87 9.98
N GLY A 124 -10.95 12.89 9.21
CA GLY A 124 -9.61 13.09 9.76
C GLY A 124 -9.02 11.88 10.50
N LYS A 125 -9.70 10.72 10.48
CA LYS A 125 -9.25 9.47 11.13
C LYS A 125 -8.32 8.63 10.24
N ALA A 126 -8.11 9.04 8.98
CA ALA A 126 -7.23 8.35 8.04
C ALA A 126 -5.76 8.57 8.40
N ASN A 127 -5.02 7.49 8.60
CA ASN A 127 -3.56 7.54 8.73
C ASN A 127 -2.93 7.57 7.34
N LEU A 128 -2.01 8.49 7.07
CA LEU A 128 -1.33 8.62 5.78
C LEU A 128 0.15 8.25 5.90
N ILE A 129 0.53 7.17 5.23
CA ILE A 129 1.92 6.75 5.02
C ILE A 129 2.34 7.26 3.64
N LYS A 130 3.31 8.18 3.60
CA LYS A 130 3.94 8.62 2.35
C LYS A 130 5.25 7.87 2.17
N THR A 131 5.41 7.22 1.02
CA THR A 131 6.71 6.68 0.65
C THR A 131 7.61 7.82 0.18
N LYS A 132 8.90 7.75 0.53
CA LYS A 132 9.87 8.80 0.21
C LYS A 132 10.61 8.44 -1.06
N ASN A 133 10.77 9.41 -1.96
CA ASN A 133 11.88 9.41 -2.90
C ASN A 133 13.15 9.79 -2.16
N PHE A 134 14.26 9.17 -2.53
CA PHE A 134 15.56 9.55 -2.03
C PHE A 134 16.06 10.77 -2.80
N TYR A 135 16.48 11.79 -2.06
CA TYR A 135 17.32 12.84 -2.64
C TYR A 135 18.69 12.27 -3.00
N PRO A 136 19.47 12.91 -3.90
CA PRO A 136 20.76 12.39 -4.35
C PRO A 136 21.74 12.01 -3.23
N ASN A 137 21.72 12.72 -2.11
CA ASN A 137 22.53 12.45 -0.92
C ASN A 137 22.01 11.28 -0.05
N GLU A 138 20.78 10.81 -0.28
CA GLU A 138 20.13 9.74 0.47
C GLU A 138 20.12 8.40 -0.29
N THR A 139 20.35 8.40 -1.61
CA THR A 139 20.21 7.23 -2.49
C THR A 139 21.05 6.04 -2.03
N ARG A 140 22.34 6.26 -1.76
CA ARG A 140 23.27 5.19 -1.31
C ARG A 140 22.84 4.61 0.03
N GLY A 141 22.46 5.47 0.99
CA GLY A 141 21.95 5.03 2.29
C GLY A 141 20.65 4.23 2.16
N GLY A 142 19.74 4.67 1.29
CA GLY A 142 18.49 3.99 0.95
C GLY A 142 18.73 2.61 0.33
N LEU A 143 19.68 2.50 -0.59
CA LEU A 143 20.05 1.22 -1.22
C LEU A 143 20.64 0.25 -0.18
N LEU A 144 21.56 0.70 0.67
CA LEU A 144 22.14 -0.15 1.72
C LEU A 144 21.07 -0.65 2.70
N GLN A 145 20.09 0.19 3.05
CA GLN A 145 18.95 -0.23 3.84
C GLN A 145 18.12 -1.30 3.09
N ALA A 146 17.82 -1.09 1.81
CA ALA A 146 17.08 -2.05 1.00
C ALA A 146 17.80 -3.41 0.88
N CYS A 147 19.12 -3.39 0.68
CA CYS A 147 19.99 -4.56 0.68
C CYS A 147 19.89 -5.34 2.00
N LYS A 148 19.93 -4.64 3.15
CA LYS A 148 19.74 -5.26 4.46
C LYS A 148 18.35 -5.89 4.61
N GLU A 149 17.30 -5.21 4.14
CA GLU A 149 15.92 -5.71 4.22
C GLU A 149 15.69 -6.96 3.37
N ILE A 150 16.30 -7.05 2.18
CA ILE A 150 16.20 -8.22 1.30
C ILE A 150 17.22 -9.31 1.66
N GLY A 151 18.25 -8.98 2.44
CA GLY A 151 19.36 -9.86 2.77
C GLY A 151 20.25 -10.15 1.55
N VAL A 152 20.69 -9.09 0.87
CA VAL A 152 21.61 -9.13 -0.28
C VAL A 152 22.80 -8.22 0.03
N GLN A 153 23.97 -8.61 -0.46
CA GLN A 153 25.17 -7.78 -0.44
C GLN A 153 25.60 -7.50 -1.89
N LEU A 154 25.88 -6.24 -2.18
CA LEU A 154 26.41 -5.78 -3.46
C LEU A 154 27.83 -5.28 -3.24
N ASP A 155 28.69 -5.50 -4.22
CA ASP A 155 30.00 -4.84 -4.34
C ASP A 155 29.84 -3.38 -4.80
N GLU A 156 30.90 -2.59 -4.66
CA GLU A 156 30.84 -1.14 -4.92
C GLU A 156 30.49 -0.83 -6.38
N ASP A 157 31.06 -1.58 -7.34
CA ASP A 157 30.75 -1.38 -8.77
C ASP A 157 29.28 -1.66 -9.08
N ALA A 158 28.69 -2.71 -8.49
CA ALA A 158 27.27 -3.00 -8.66
C ALA A 158 26.38 -2.00 -7.93
N ILE A 159 26.81 -1.44 -6.79
CA ILE A 159 26.11 -0.34 -6.11
C ILE A 159 26.00 0.85 -7.05
N ASP A 160 27.12 1.28 -7.65
CA ASP A 160 27.14 2.43 -8.54
C ASP A 160 26.30 2.19 -9.79
N GLU A 161 26.42 1.03 -10.42
CA GLU A 161 25.60 0.67 -11.58
C GLU A 161 24.10 0.60 -11.24
N PHE A 162 23.74 0.05 -10.08
CA PHE A 162 22.36 -0.03 -9.62
C PHE A 162 21.77 1.36 -9.40
N LEU A 163 22.50 2.25 -8.73
CA LEU A 163 22.05 3.62 -8.47
C LEU A 163 21.87 4.44 -9.76
N HIS A 164 22.66 4.14 -10.81
CA HIS A 164 22.49 4.77 -12.12
C HIS A 164 21.27 4.26 -12.89
N LYS A 165 20.88 3.00 -12.71
CA LYS A 165 19.82 2.35 -13.52
C LYS A 165 18.45 2.34 -12.87
N ILE A 166 18.38 2.35 -11.54
CA ILE A 166 17.13 2.16 -10.80
C ILE A 166 16.65 3.50 -10.24
N PRO A 167 15.36 3.85 -10.43
CA PRO A 167 14.78 5.06 -9.84
C PRO A 167 15.04 5.16 -8.33
N PRO A 168 15.35 6.35 -7.79
CA PRO A 168 15.76 6.52 -6.40
C PRO A 168 14.57 6.50 -5.43
N SER A 169 13.94 5.34 -5.28
CA SER A 169 12.88 5.12 -4.30
C SER A 169 13.01 3.75 -3.63
N MET A 170 12.54 3.66 -2.38
CA MET A 170 12.61 2.42 -1.61
C MET A 170 11.88 1.27 -2.32
N GLY A 171 10.67 1.53 -2.84
CA GLY A 171 9.92 0.55 -3.63
C GLY A 171 10.68 0.01 -4.85
N ALA A 172 11.30 0.88 -5.64
CA ALA A 172 12.06 0.48 -6.83
C ALA A 172 13.31 -0.34 -6.47
N TYR A 173 13.99 0.03 -5.38
CA TYR A 173 15.16 -0.68 -4.87
C TYR A 173 14.79 -2.08 -4.39
N LEU A 174 13.80 -2.19 -3.51
CA LEU A 174 13.34 -3.48 -2.97
C LEU A 174 12.86 -4.40 -4.08
N GLN A 175 12.13 -3.88 -5.08
CA GLN A 175 11.64 -4.67 -6.21
C GLN A 175 12.80 -5.22 -7.06
N SER A 176 13.74 -4.35 -7.44
CA SER A 176 14.86 -4.71 -8.30
C SER A 176 15.82 -5.68 -7.60
N LEU A 177 16.12 -5.45 -6.32
CA LEU A 177 16.93 -6.36 -5.50
C LEU A 177 16.25 -7.72 -5.33
N SER A 178 14.94 -7.76 -5.14
CA SER A 178 14.19 -9.02 -5.03
C SER A 178 14.25 -9.82 -6.34
N LYS A 179 14.09 -9.16 -7.49
CA LYS A 179 14.26 -9.78 -8.81
C LYS A 179 15.69 -10.29 -9.02
N LEU A 180 16.69 -9.50 -8.66
CA LEU A 180 18.10 -9.87 -8.77
C LEU A 180 18.41 -11.10 -7.91
N LYS A 181 17.96 -11.12 -6.65
CA LYS A 181 18.13 -12.25 -5.73
C LYS A 181 17.52 -13.52 -6.31
N LEU A 182 16.30 -13.46 -6.84
CA LEU A 182 15.63 -14.60 -7.48
C LEU A 182 16.40 -15.09 -8.71
N TYR A 183 16.90 -14.18 -9.55
CA TYR A 183 17.66 -14.52 -10.75
C TYR A 183 18.98 -15.24 -10.40
N LEU A 184 19.74 -14.70 -9.44
CA LEU A 184 20.98 -15.31 -8.99
C LEU A 184 20.74 -16.65 -8.31
N SER A 185 19.71 -16.75 -7.46
CA SER A 185 19.37 -18.02 -6.79
C SER A 185 19.00 -19.13 -7.79
N LYS A 186 18.36 -18.79 -8.92
CA LYS A 186 18.07 -19.75 -9.99
C LYS A 186 19.32 -20.21 -10.74
N LYS A 187 20.33 -19.35 -10.91
CA LYS A 187 21.60 -19.72 -11.56
C LYS A 187 22.46 -20.68 -10.73
N PHE A 188 22.29 -20.71 -9.40
CA PHE A 188 23.06 -21.57 -8.50
C PHE A 188 22.40 -22.93 -8.20
N LEU A 189 21.18 -23.18 -8.68
CA LEU A 189 20.63 -24.54 -8.70
C LEU A 189 21.21 -25.25 -9.92
N PRO A 190 22.05 -26.30 -9.75
CA PRO A 190 22.49 -27.07 -10.90
C PRO A 190 21.25 -27.67 -11.57
N ASN A 191 21.15 -27.53 -12.89
CA ASN A 191 20.20 -28.29 -13.69
C ASN A 191 20.44 -29.77 -13.37
N LYS A 192 19.60 -30.35 -12.51
CA LYS A 192 19.47 -31.79 -12.42
C LYS A 192 18.71 -32.22 -13.67
N ILE A 193 19.48 -32.73 -14.63
CA ILE A 193 19.00 -33.65 -15.65
C ILE A 193 18.87 -35.02 -14.98
#